data_AF-A0A3A6N401-F1
#
_entry.id   AF-A0A3A6N401-F1
#
_cell.length_a   1.000
_cell.length_b   1.000
_cell.length_c   1.000
_cell.angle_alpha   90.00
_cell.angle_beta   90.00
_cell.angle_gamma   90.00
#
_symmetry.space_group_name_H-M   'P 1'
#
loop_
_entity.id
_entity.type
_entity.pdbx_description
1 polymer ?
#
loop_
_entity_poly.entity_id
_entity_poly.type
_entity_poly.pdbx_seq_one_letter_code
_entity_poly.pdbx_strand_id
1 'polypeptide(L)'
;MYLFLSVTLAAAGHLLAKAGVTRSGAGLNALLDPFVVLGIGCFFLSMVCFLPWLASRPVGVAVPAAGLTYALVALAAWALKGDVLSLEQWGGIALIGFGVYLVNN
;
A
#
# COMPACT_ATOMS: atom_id res chain seq x y z
N MET A 1 -9.99 -11.57 5.99
CA MET A 1 -8.61 -11.94 6.37
C MET A 1 -7.61 -11.69 5.25
N TYR A 2 -7.82 -12.24 4.05
CA TYR A 2 -6.92 -12.09 2.91
C TYR A 2 -6.64 -10.62 2.48
N LEU A 3 -7.66 -9.76 2.45
CA LEU A 3 -7.52 -8.33 2.13
C LEU A 3 -6.60 -7.59 3.11
N PHE A 4 -6.80 -7.78 4.42
CA PHE A 4 -6.00 -7.10 5.43
C PHE A 4 -4.52 -7.48 5.30
N LEU A 5 -4.24 -8.77 5.12
CA LEU A 5 -2.87 -9.26 4.93
C LEU A 5 -2.24 -8.67 3.66
N SER A 6 -2.96 -8.67 2.52
CA SER A 6 -2.44 -8.07 1.29
C SER A 6 -2.17 -6.58 1.46
N VAL A 7 -3.11 -5.83 2.04
CA VAL A 7 -2.97 -4.39 2.25
C VAL A 7 -1.76 -4.07 3.14
N THR A 8 -1.55 -4.84 4.22
CA THR A 8 -0.36 -4.66 5.08
C THR A 8 0.95 -4.99 4.38
N LEU A 9 1.00 -6.06 3.58
CA LEU A 9 2.19 -6.43 2.82
C LEU A 9 2.50 -5.40 1.74
N ALA A 10 1.49 -4.93 1.00
CA ALA A 10 1.68 -3.88 0.01
C ALA A 10 2.12 -2.56 0.67
N ALA A 11 1.64 -2.25 1.89
CA ALA A 11 2.10 -1.08 2.60
C ALA A 11 3.57 -1.20 3.04
N ALA A 12 3.97 -2.35 3.59
CA ALA A 12 5.37 -2.64 3.89
C ALA A 12 6.23 -2.57 2.62
N GLY A 13 5.75 -3.13 1.50
CA GLY A 13 6.40 -3.09 0.19
C GLY A 13 6.68 -1.66 -0.30
N HIS A 14 5.68 -0.76 -0.21
CA HIS A 14 5.86 0.65 -0.54
C HIS A 14 6.92 1.33 0.33
N LEU A 15 6.91 1.08 1.63
CA LEU A 15 7.85 1.71 2.57
C LEU A 15 9.28 1.21 2.36
N LEU A 16 9.45 -0.09 2.12
CA LEU A 16 10.75 -0.70 1.80
C LEU A 16 11.29 -0.19 0.47
N ALA A 17 10.46 -0.17 -0.57
CA ALA A 17 10.83 0.38 -1.87
C ALA A 17 11.21 1.87 -1.75
N LYS A 18 10.44 2.65 -0.97
CA LYS A 18 10.76 4.05 -0.68
C LYS A 18 12.12 4.18 0.02
N ALA A 19 12.40 3.35 1.02
CA ALA A 19 13.68 3.35 1.74
C ALA A 19 14.85 3.00 0.81
N GLY A 20 14.70 1.96 -0.03
CA GLY A 20 15.73 1.57 -0.99
C GLY A 20 15.99 2.63 -2.05
N VAL A 21 14.95 3.14 -2.72
CA VAL A 21 15.07 4.22 -3.72
C VAL A 21 15.71 5.49 -3.13
N THR A 22 15.43 5.81 -1.86
CA THR A 22 16.05 6.96 -1.19
C THR A 22 17.57 6.77 -0.99
N ARG A 23 18.05 5.53 -0.87
CA ARG A 23 19.48 5.18 -0.71
C ARG A 23 20.21 5.07 -2.04
N SER A 24 19.58 4.48 -3.05
CA SER A 24 20.21 4.12 -4.33
C SER A 24 19.96 5.12 -5.46
N GLY A 25 19.05 6.08 -5.26
CA GLY A 25 18.52 6.95 -6.32
C GLY A 25 17.40 6.29 -7.12
N ALA A 26 16.67 7.08 -7.92
CA ALA A 26 15.45 6.67 -8.62
C ALA A 26 15.66 5.98 -9.99
N GLY A 27 16.90 5.61 -10.33
CA GLY A 27 17.23 4.94 -11.59
C GLY A 27 17.08 3.42 -11.52
N LEU A 28 17.36 2.72 -12.64
CA LEU A 28 17.36 1.25 -12.69
C LEU A 28 18.30 0.61 -11.65
N ASN A 29 19.36 1.33 -11.26
CA ASN A 29 20.28 0.89 -10.20
C ASN A 29 19.58 0.64 -8.86
N ALA A 30 18.40 1.23 -8.63
CA ALA A 30 17.59 0.95 -7.45
C ALA A 30 17.19 -0.53 -7.34
N LEU A 31 17.08 -1.24 -8.47
CA LEU A 31 16.79 -2.68 -8.48
C LEU A 31 17.92 -3.54 -7.89
N LEU A 32 19.12 -2.97 -7.73
CA LEU A 32 20.24 -3.63 -7.05
C LEU A 32 20.22 -3.40 -5.53
N ASP A 33 19.42 -2.45 -5.03
CA ASP A 33 19.30 -2.21 -3.60
C ASP A 33 18.41 -3.29 -2.93
N PRO A 34 18.89 -3.93 -1.86
CA PRO A 34 18.17 -5.04 -1.24
C PRO A 34 16.80 -4.63 -0.68
N PHE A 35 16.60 -3.38 -0.27
CA PHE A 35 15.30 -2.91 0.23
C PHE A 35 14.27 -2.77 -0.90
N VAL A 36 14.70 -2.37 -2.09
CA VAL A 36 13.83 -2.35 -3.28
C VAL A 36 13.43 -3.77 -3.66
N VAL A 37 14.39 -4.70 -3.71
CA VAL A 37 14.11 -6.11 -4.03
C VAL A 37 13.15 -6.73 -3.00
N LEU A 38 13.38 -6.50 -1.70
CA LEU A 38 12.49 -6.96 -0.64
C LEU A 38 11.10 -6.33 -0.76
N GLY A 39 11.03 -5.04 -1.08
CA GLY A 39 9.77 -4.33 -1.35
C GLY A 39 8.98 -4.95 -2.51
N ILE A 40 9.65 -5.27 -3.62
CA ILE A 40 9.06 -5.96 -4.78
C ILE A 40 8.55 -7.36 -4.38
N GLY A 41 9.33 -8.12 -3.60
CA GLY A 41 8.89 -9.41 -3.07
C GLY A 41 7.63 -9.28 -2.20
N CYS A 42 7.56 -8.23 -1.39
CA CYS A 42 6.39 -7.91 -0.57
C CYS A 42 5.15 -7.60 -1.43
N PHE A 43 5.32 -6.85 -2.53
CA PHE A 43 4.24 -6.59 -3.49
C PHE A 43 3.76 -7.86 -4.19
N PHE A 44 4.68 -8.71 -4.61
CA PHE A 44 4.33 -9.98 -5.22
C PHE A 44 3.49 -10.83 -4.27
N LEU A 45 3.95 -10.99 -3.02
CA LEU A 45 3.22 -11.76 -2.01
C LEU A 45 1.88 -11.11 -1.63
N SER A 46 1.82 -9.77 -1.57
CA SER A 46 0.56 -9.04 -1.41
C SER A 46 -0.44 -9.41 -2.49
N MET A 47 0.00 -9.41 -3.76
CA MET A 47 -0.87 -9.74 -4.89
C MET A 47 -1.39 -11.17 -4.79
N VAL A 48 -0.53 -12.13 -4.42
CA VAL A 48 -0.95 -13.51 -4.16
C VAL A 48 -2.02 -13.59 -3.07
N CYS A 49 -1.86 -12.84 -1.97
CA CYS A 49 -2.86 -12.75 -0.91
C CYS A 49 -4.14 -12.02 -1.34
N PHE A 50 -4.07 -11.16 -2.36
CA PHE A 50 -5.22 -10.42 -2.88
C PHE A 50 -6.05 -11.23 -3.89
N LEU A 51 -5.48 -12.24 -4.55
CA LEU A 51 -6.18 -13.07 -5.54
C LEU A 51 -7.51 -13.68 -5.01
N PRO A 52 -7.59 -14.24 -3.79
CA PRO A 52 -8.86 -14.76 -3.26
C PRO A 52 -9.93 -13.67 -3.11
N TRP A 53 -9.52 -12.45 -2.73
CA TRP A 53 -10.45 -11.32 -2.62
C TRP A 53 -11.00 -10.93 -4.00
N LEU A 54 -10.10 -10.84 -4.98
CA LEU A 54 -10.45 -10.53 -6.36
C LEU A 54 -11.35 -11.60 -7.00
N ALA A 55 -11.11 -12.88 -6.70
CA ALA A 55 -11.93 -13.98 -7.19
C ALA A 55 -13.33 -14.01 -6.55
N SER A 56 -13.47 -13.54 -5.31
CA SER A 56 -14.72 -13.62 -4.55
C SER A 56 -15.75 -12.54 -4.88
N ARG A 57 -15.38 -11.49 -5.63
CA ARG A 57 -16.22 -10.29 -5.80
C ARG A 57 -16.14 -9.70 -7.20
N PRO A 58 -17.17 -8.94 -7.63
CA PRO A 58 -17.07 -8.15 -8.84
C PRO A 58 -15.85 -7.23 -8.80
N VAL A 59 -15.16 -7.08 -9.93
CA VAL A 59 -13.95 -6.25 -10.07
C VAL A 59 -14.20 -4.81 -9.59
N GLY A 60 -15.39 -4.27 -9.86
CA GLY A 60 -15.80 -2.94 -9.42
C GLY A 60 -15.88 -2.75 -7.89
N VAL A 61 -15.95 -3.84 -7.12
CA VAL A 61 -15.91 -3.82 -5.65
C VAL A 61 -14.54 -4.23 -5.13
N ALA A 62 -13.93 -5.24 -5.74
CA ALA A 62 -12.66 -5.78 -5.28
C ALA A 62 -11.50 -4.79 -5.45
N VAL A 63 -11.37 -4.17 -6.63
CA VAL A 63 -10.24 -3.30 -6.97
C VAL A 63 -10.21 -2.02 -6.13
N PRO A 64 -11.33 -1.32 -5.89
CA PRO A 64 -11.32 -0.16 -5.00
C PRO A 64 -10.82 -0.46 -3.59
N ALA A 65 -11.08 -1.67 -3.06
CA ALA A 65 -10.58 -2.08 -1.75
C ALA A 65 -9.05 -2.10 -1.66
N ALA A 66 -8.33 -2.25 -2.77
CA ALA A 66 -6.87 -2.14 -2.80
C ALA A 66 -6.38 -0.71 -2.47
N GLY A 67 -7.23 0.30 -2.67
CA GLY A 67 -6.97 1.70 -2.33
C GLY A 67 -6.69 1.93 -0.84
N LEU A 68 -7.18 1.06 0.05
CA LEU A 68 -6.84 1.06 1.48
C LEU A 68 -5.33 0.97 1.72
N THR A 69 -4.57 0.39 0.78
CA THR A 69 -3.10 0.37 0.85
C THR A 69 -2.52 1.78 0.90
N TYR A 70 -3.03 2.72 0.10
CA TYR A 70 -2.49 4.08 0.08
C TYR A 70 -2.75 4.81 1.39
N ALA A 71 -3.95 4.65 1.95
CA ALA A 71 -4.28 5.16 3.28
C ALA A 71 -3.35 4.55 4.34
N LEU A 72 -3.14 3.23 4.32
CA LEU A 72 -2.28 2.56 5.28
C LEU A 72 -0.81 2.96 5.14
N VAL A 73 -0.30 3.14 3.91
CA VAL A 73 1.08 3.61 3.66
C VAL A 73 1.28 4.99 4.26
N ALA A 74 0.35 5.92 4.05
CA ALA A 74 0.45 7.27 4.60
C ALA A 74 0.44 7.25 6.14
N LEU A 75 -0.47 6.48 6.75
CA LEU A 75 -0.54 6.32 8.20
C LEU A 75 0.70 5.65 8.78
N ALA A 76 1.21 4.60 8.13
CA ALA A 76 2.41 3.90 8.56
C ALA A 76 3.67 4.79 8.41
N ALA A 77 3.78 5.56 7.33
CA ALA A 77 4.86 6.53 7.17
C ALA A 77 4.82 7.60 8.26
N TRP A 78 3.64 8.14 8.54
CA TRP A 78 3.40 9.08 9.65
C TRP A 78 3.83 8.49 10.99
N ALA A 79 3.39 7.27 11.31
CA ALA A 79 3.73 6.60 12.56
C ALA A 79 5.22 6.28 12.71
N LEU A 80 5.91 5.93 11.61
CA LEU A 80 7.34 5.57 11.62
C LEU A 80 8.27 6.78 11.62
N LYS A 81 7.91 7.86 10.91
CA LYS A 81 8.77 9.05 10.78
C LYS A 81 8.42 10.17 11.77
N GLY A 82 7.20 10.18 12.29
CA GLY A 82 6.73 11.25 13.19
C GLY A 82 6.54 12.61 12.50
N ASP A 83 6.57 12.66 11.17
CA ASP A 83 6.29 13.88 10.41
C ASP A 83 4.83 14.30 10.60
N VAL A 84 4.51 15.59 10.52
CA VAL A 84 3.13 16.07 10.67
C VAL A 84 2.39 15.92 9.34
N LEU A 85 1.35 15.10 9.31
CA LEU A 85 0.43 15.05 8.15
C LEU A 85 -0.41 16.34 8.12
N SER A 86 -0.52 16.97 6.94
CA SER A 86 -1.37 18.14 6.76
C SER A 86 -2.86 17.78 6.91
N LEU A 87 -3.70 18.79 7.20
CA LEU A 87 -5.14 18.60 7.33
C LEU A 87 -5.76 18.04 6.02
N GLU A 88 -5.21 18.43 4.87
CA GLU A 88 -5.66 17.93 3.56
C GLU A 88 -5.28 16.46 3.36
N GLN A 89 -4.10 16.03 3.83
CA GLN A 89 -3.67 14.64 3.77
C GLN A 89 -4.57 13.76 4.64
N TRP A 90 -4.91 14.21 5.84
CA TRP A 90 -5.90 13.54 6.69
C TRP A 90 -7.27 13.44 6.02
N GLY A 91 -7.75 14.53 5.41
CA GLY A 91 -8.99 14.52 4.64
C GLY A 91 -8.97 13.52 3.48
N GLY A 92 -7.84 13.45 2.75
CA GLY A 92 -7.64 12.48 1.67
C GLY A 92 -7.66 11.02 2.16
N ILE A 93 -6.97 10.72 3.26
CA ILE A 93 -6.98 9.38 3.88
C ILE A 93 -8.42 8.99 4.28
N ALA A 94 -9.15 9.90 4.91
CA ALA A 94 -10.54 9.68 5.30
C ALA A 94 -11.44 9.43 4.08
N LEU A 95 -11.26 10.20 3.01
CA LEU A 95 -12.03 10.06 1.77
C LEU A 95 -11.75 8.73 1.06
N ILE A 96 -10.50 8.26 1.06
CA ILE A 96 -10.15 6.92 0.53
C ILE A 96 -10.90 5.84 1.33
N GLY A 97 -10.84 5.89 2.66
CA GLY A 97 -11.54 4.93 3.52
C GLY A 97 -13.05 4.94 3.29
N PHE A 98 -13.64 6.14 3.22
CA PHE A 98 -15.07 6.31 2.98
C PHE A 98 -15.49 5.83 1.59
N GLY A 99 -14.71 6.12 0.55
CA GLY A 99 -14.97 5.65 -0.81
C GLY A 99 -14.96 4.12 -0.91
N VAL A 100 -14.00 3.47 -0.23
CA VAL A 100 -13.97 1.99 -0.17
C VAL A 100 -15.18 1.43 0.58
N TYR A 101 -15.59 2.08 1.66
CA TYR A 101 -16.79 1.68 2.39
C TYR A 101 -18.06 1.77 1.52
N LEU A 102 -18.25 2.87 0.80
CA LEU A 102 -19.40 3.08 -0.09
C LEU A 102 -19.48 2.04 -1.21
N VAL A 103 -18.35 1.69 -1.83
CA VAL A 103 -18.32 0.70 -2.93
C VAL A 103 -18.58 -0.72 -2.42
N ASN A 104 -18.25 -0.99 -1.17
CA ASN A 104 -18.37 -2.32 -0.57
C ASN A 104 -19.78 -2.64 -0.04
N ASN A 105 -20.62 -1.63 0.16
CA ASN A 105 -21.94 -1.73 0.75
C ASN A 105 -23.04 -1.80 -0.32
#